data_AF-A0A6P4JJ84-F1
#
_entry.id   AF-A0A6P4JJ84-F1
#
_cell.length_a   1.000
_cell.length_b   1.000
_cell.length_c   1.000
_cell.angle_alpha   90.00
_cell.angle_beta   90.00
_cell.angle_gamma   90.00
#
_symmetry.space_group_name_H-M   'P 1'
#
loop_
_entity.id
_entity.type
_entity.pdbx_description
1 polymer ?
#
loop_
_entity_poly.entity_id
_entity_poly.type
_entity_poly.pdbx_seq_one_letter_code
_entity_poly.pdbx_strand_id
1 'polypeptide(L)'
;MSDDKIFIRRDDNKEATHKNQEVDIYRDTFIRYMGYSNEIGEAFRPLVPKSLVAATYGMAIGYVCTDTFDKALRLQMEGASTKEVVIRGGDVFAWQMMASVAIPGLVINRITWATRSLLTRAPVAVLKTVPTLVGLASIPLIIHPIDNLVDRVMDATYRKVVR
;
A
#
# COMPACT_ATOMS: atom_id res chain seq x y z
N MET A 1 32.35 47.20 12.03
CA MET A 1 32.72 45.95 11.34
C MET A 1 32.26 44.72 12.14
N SER A 2 30.98 44.66 12.55
CA SER A 2 30.38 43.47 13.21
C SER A 2 28.88 43.31 12.96
N ASP A 3 28.13 44.36 12.66
CA ASP A 3 26.66 44.25 12.53
C ASP A 3 26.17 43.83 11.13
N ASP A 4 26.90 44.17 10.06
CA ASP A 4 26.53 43.76 8.69
C ASP A 4 26.68 42.24 8.46
N LYS A 5 27.52 41.56 9.25
CA LYS A 5 27.70 40.10 9.15
C LYS A 5 26.59 39.30 9.84
N ILE A 6 25.81 39.93 10.72
CA ILE A 6 24.70 39.28 11.44
C ILE A 6 23.43 39.35 10.60
N PHE A 7 23.24 40.41 9.81
CA PHE A 7 22.07 40.56 8.94
C PHE A 7 22.14 39.60 7.74
N ILE A 8 23.30 39.46 7.10
CA ILE A 8 23.50 38.52 5.98
C ILE A 8 23.31 37.05 6.42
N ARG A 9 23.66 36.70 7.67
CA ARG A 9 23.51 35.32 8.18
C ARG A 9 22.08 34.89 8.54
N ARG A 10 21.12 35.82 8.62
CA ARG A 10 19.73 35.48 9.00
C ARG A 10 18.83 35.18 7.81
N ASP A 11 19.16 35.71 6.63
CA ASP A 11 18.38 35.46 5.42
C ASP A 11 18.74 34.11 4.76
N ASP A 12 19.95 33.61 4.96
CA ASP A 12 20.37 32.27 4.51
C ASP A 12 19.66 31.11 5.23
N ASN A 13 19.03 31.37 6.40
CA ASN A 13 18.29 30.34 7.15
C ASN A 13 16.81 30.24 6.74
N LYS A 14 16.41 30.94 5.66
CA LYS A 14 15.08 30.86 5.04
C LYS A 14 15.11 30.34 3.61
N GLU A 15 16.26 29.88 3.11
CA GLU A 15 16.28 28.99 1.95
C GLU A 15 15.83 27.61 2.39
N ALA A 16 14.51 27.45 2.30
CA ALA A 16 13.79 26.21 2.13
C ALA A 16 14.71 24.98 2.02
N THR A 17 14.77 24.24 3.13
CA THR A 17 14.99 22.80 3.10
C THR A 17 13.80 22.17 2.36
N HIS A 18 13.65 22.45 1.07
CA HIS A 18 12.99 21.56 0.14
C HIS A 18 13.90 20.34 0.07
N LYS A 19 13.82 19.48 1.09
CA LYS A 19 14.12 18.07 0.90
C LYS A 19 13.28 17.70 -0.31
N ASN A 20 13.96 17.52 -1.43
CA ASN A 20 13.43 16.86 -2.60
C ASN A 20 13.06 15.47 -2.07
N GLN A 21 11.86 15.31 -1.50
CA GLN A 21 11.32 14.01 -1.17
C GLN A 21 11.21 13.34 -2.52
N GLU A 22 12.19 12.49 -2.84
CA GLU A 22 12.12 11.69 -4.04
C GLU A 22 10.76 11.00 -4.04
N VAL A 23 9.93 11.39 -5.00
CA VAL A 23 8.57 10.88 -5.13
C VAL A 23 8.71 9.38 -5.34
N ASP A 24 8.27 8.60 -4.37
CA ASP A 24 8.26 7.16 -4.48
C ASP A 24 7.15 6.81 -5.49
N ILE A 25 7.53 6.48 -6.72
CA ILE A 25 6.58 6.23 -7.82
C ILE A 25 5.54 5.17 -7.42
N TYR A 26 5.93 4.21 -6.60
CA TYR A 26 5.05 3.14 -6.17
C TYR A 26 4.13 3.61 -5.04
N ARG A 27 4.59 4.45 -4.12
CA ARG A 27 3.81 4.89 -2.95
C ARG A 27 3.00 6.17 -3.18
N ASP A 28 3.55 7.12 -3.92
CA ASP A 28 3.07 8.50 -4.01
C ASP A 28 2.33 8.79 -5.32
N THR A 29 2.37 7.86 -6.28
CA THR A 29 1.69 7.98 -7.58
C THR A 29 0.47 7.06 -7.67
N PHE A 30 -0.41 7.31 -8.65
CA PHE A 30 -1.58 6.46 -8.96
C PHE A 30 -1.25 4.97 -9.20
N ILE A 31 0.01 4.66 -9.46
CA ILE A 31 0.53 3.31 -9.59
C ILE A 31 0.27 2.47 -8.33
N ARG A 32 0.19 3.08 -7.13
CA ARG A 32 -0.24 2.40 -5.89
C ARG A 32 -1.59 1.71 -6.01
N TYR A 33 -2.51 2.26 -6.80
CA TYR A 33 -3.84 1.67 -6.99
C TYR A 33 -3.81 0.31 -7.69
N MET A 34 -2.73 -0.03 -8.40
CA MET A 34 -2.55 -1.39 -8.92
C MET A 34 -2.37 -2.42 -7.80
N GLY A 35 -1.73 -2.01 -6.70
CA GLY A 35 -1.63 -2.80 -5.47
C GLY A 35 -2.99 -3.09 -4.84
N TYR A 36 -4.01 -2.26 -5.12
CA TYR A 36 -5.38 -2.44 -4.64
C TYR A 36 -6.34 -3.10 -5.66
N SER A 37 -5.78 -3.72 -6.71
CA SER A 37 -6.60 -4.32 -7.76
C SER A 37 -7.37 -5.55 -7.27
N ASN A 38 -6.82 -6.30 -6.31
CA ASN A 38 -7.48 -7.47 -5.71
C ASN A 38 -8.73 -7.10 -4.90
N GLU A 39 -8.78 -5.94 -4.27
CA GLU A 39 -9.96 -5.42 -3.54
C GLU A 39 -11.12 -5.20 -4.50
N ILE A 40 -10.83 -4.68 -5.69
CA ILE A 40 -11.83 -4.54 -6.76
C ILE A 40 -12.29 -5.94 -7.17
N GLY A 41 -11.38 -6.88 -7.42
CA GLY A 41 -11.73 -8.27 -7.74
C GLY A 41 -12.64 -8.91 -6.68
N GLU A 42 -12.32 -8.74 -5.40
CA GLU A 42 -13.10 -9.25 -4.26
C GLU A 42 -14.47 -8.56 -4.13
N ALA A 43 -14.57 -7.26 -4.42
CA ALA A 43 -15.85 -6.56 -4.47
C ALA A 43 -16.75 -7.12 -5.57
N PHE A 44 -16.19 -7.42 -6.75
CA PHE A 44 -16.92 -7.94 -7.91
C PHE A 44 -17.13 -9.46 -7.89
N ARG A 45 -16.64 -10.18 -6.89
CA ARG A 45 -16.76 -11.65 -6.76
C ARG A 45 -18.18 -12.22 -7.00
N PRO A 46 -19.30 -11.54 -6.65
CA PRO A 46 -20.64 -12.01 -6.99
C PRO A 46 -21.01 -11.94 -8.48
N LEU A 47 -20.26 -11.15 -9.26
CA LEU A 47 -20.53 -10.79 -10.65
C LEU A 47 -19.53 -11.40 -11.65
N VAL A 48 -18.30 -11.71 -11.21
CA VAL A 48 -17.22 -12.17 -12.09
C VAL A 48 -16.75 -13.58 -11.74
N PRO A 49 -16.18 -14.34 -12.70
CA PRO A 49 -15.63 -15.67 -12.40
C PRO A 49 -14.40 -15.57 -11.48
N LYS A 50 -14.15 -16.64 -10.72
CA LYS A 50 -13.01 -16.74 -9.79
C LYS A 50 -11.66 -16.54 -10.46
N SER A 51 -11.54 -16.88 -11.76
CA SER A 51 -10.31 -16.66 -12.55
C SER A 51 -9.98 -15.18 -12.71
N LEU A 52 -10.98 -14.32 -12.88
CA LEU A 52 -10.76 -12.88 -13.00
C LEU A 52 -10.33 -12.29 -11.66
N VAL A 53 -10.92 -12.76 -10.55
CA VAL A 53 -10.46 -12.39 -9.20
C VAL A 53 -9.00 -12.83 -8.99
N ALA A 54 -8.65 -14.06 -9.36
CA ALA A 54 -7.26 -14.53 -9.28
C ALA A 54 -6.30 -13.68 -10.13
N ALA A 55 -6.73 -13.24 -11.32
CA ALA A 55 -5.94 -12.35 -12.16
C ALA A 55 -5.68 -10.99 -11.47
N THR A 56 -6.66 -10.44 -10.74
CA THR A 56 -6.46 -9.20 -9.96
C THR A 56 -5.44 -9.38 -8.83
N TYR A 57 -5.43 -10.53 -8.14
CA TYR A 57 -4.35 -10.86 -7.20
C TYR A 57 -2.99 -10.97 -7.89
N GLY A 58 -2.94 -11.57 -9.09
CA GLY A 58 -1.72 -11.64 -9.89
C GLY A 58 -1.16 -10.26 -10.23
N MET A 59 -2.01 -9.31 -10.62
CA MET A 59 -1.60 -7.92 -10.90
C MET A 59 -1.08 -7.22 -9.64
N ALA A 60 -1.80 -7.32 -8.52
CA ALA A 60 -1.40 -6.70 -7.26
C ALA A 60 -0.06 -7.26 -6.75
N ILE A 61 0.13 -8.58 -6.77
CA ILE A 61 1.38 -9.23 -6.39
C ILE A 61 2.51 -8.84 -7.34
N GLY A 62 2.26 -8.83 -8.65
CA GLY A 62 3.24 -8.40 -9.64
C GLY A 62 3.75 -6.99 -9.37
N TYR A 63 2.83 -6.06 -9.09
CA TYR A 63 3.16 -4.70 -8.69
C TYR A 63 4.05 -4.64 -7.44
N VAL A 64 3.70 -5.37 -6.38
CA VAL A 64 4.51 -5.41 -5.13
C VAL A 64 5.90 -5.98 -5.39
N CYS A 65 6.00 -7.03 -6.20
CA CYS A 65 7.28 -7.60 -6.61
C CYS A 65 8.13 -6.57 -7.38
N THR A 66 7.53 -5.82 -8.30
CA THR A 66 8.24 -4.77 -9.06
C THR A 66 8.70 -3.62 -8.18
N ASP A 67 7.88 -3.12 -7.25
CA ASP A 67 8.27 -2.07 -6.28
C ASP A 67 9.45 -2.54 -5.43
N THR A 68 9.34 -3.75 -4.87
CA THR A 68 10.39 -4.35 -4.05
C THR A 68 11.69 -4.50 -4.84
N PHE A 69 11.60 -4.99 -6.08
CA PHE A 69 12.76 -5.20 -6.93
C PHE A 69 13.44 -3.88 -7.31
N ASP A 70 12.67 -2.85 -7.70
CA ASP A 70 13.21 -1.53 -8.02
C ASP A 70 13.97 -0.93 -6.83
N LYS A 71 13.39 -0.99 -5.63
CA LYS A 71 14.02 -0.48 -4.40
C LYS A 71 15.26 -1.28 -4.00
N ALA A 72 15.22 -2.60 -4.10
CA ALA A 72 16.37 -3.45 -3.82
C ALA A 72 17.52 -3.21 -4.81
N LEU A 73 17.20 -3.02 -6.09
CA LEU A 73 18.19 -2.74 -7.14
C LEU A 73 18.84 -1.37 -6.94
N ARG A 74 18.07 -0.34 -6.59
CA ARG A 74 18.61 1.00 -6.26
C ARG A 74 19.60 0.95 -5.11
N LEU A 75 19.25 0.28 -4.01
CA LEU A 75 20.16 0.09 -2.88
C LEU A 75 21.46 -0.63 -3.28
N GLN A 76 21.35 -1.65 -4.14
CA GLN A 76 22.53 -2.35 -4.65
C GLN A 76 23.40 -1.43 -5.54
N MET A 77 22.80 -0.60 -6.39
CA MET A 77 23.50 0.36 -7.23
C MET A 77 24.18 1.47 -6.43
N GLU A 78 23.62 1.85 -5.29
CA GLU A 78 24.21 2.79 -4.33
C GLU A 78 25.38 2.19 -3.53
N GLY A 79 25.70 0.91 -3.76
CA GLY A 79 26.82 0.22 -3.11
C GLY A 79 26.48 -0.35 -1.73
N ALA A 80 25.20 -0.48 -1.38
CA ALA A 80 24.80 -1.12 -0.13
C ALA A 80 25.27 -2.58 -0.08
N SER A 81 25.57 -3.06 1.13
CA SER A 81 25.96 -4.46 1.33
C SER A 81 24.82 -5.41 0.97
N THR A 82 25.13 -6.63 0.51
CA THR A 82 24.10 -7.65 0.21
C THR A 82 23.17 -7.90 1.40
N LYS A 83 23.72 -7.84 2.63
CA LYS A 83 22.93 -7.96 3.86
C LYS A 83 21.90 -6.83 3.98
N GLU A 84 22.30 -5.60 3.70
CA GLU A 84 21.41 -4.44 3.76
C GLU A 84 20.33 -4.48 2.67
N VAL A 85 20.68 -4.87 1.44
CA VAL A 85 19.72 -5.03 0.34
C VAL A 85 18.66 -6.07 0.71
N VAL A 86 19.06 -7.23 1.24
CA VAL A 86 18.12 -8.29 1.64
C VAL A 86 17.22 -7.84 2.79
N ILE A 87 17.77 -7.15 3.79
CA ILE A 87 17.01 -6.65 4.94
C ILE A 87 15.99 -5.59 4.52
N ARG A 88 16.42 -4.59 3.74
CA ARG A 88 15.56 -3.47 3.32
C ARG A 88 14.55 -3.91 2.27
N GLY A 89 14.96 -4.75 1.32
CA GLY A 89 14.06 -5.36 0.35
C GLY A 89 13.01 -6.25 1.02
N GLY A 90 13.42 -7.02 2.04
CA GLY A 90 12.49 -7.81 2.86
C GLY A 90 11.47 -6.95 3.62
N ASP A 91 11.90 -5.83 4.21
CA ASP A 91 11.01 -4.86 4.87
C ASP A 91 9.97 -4.31 3.89
N VAL A 92 10.42 -3.82 2.73
CA VAL A 92 9.55 -3.27 1.69
C VAL A 92 8.56 -4.32 1.19
N PHE A 93 9.03 -5.52 0.88
CA PHE A 93 8.18 -6.61 0.39
C PHE A 93 7.12 -7.00 1.41
N ALA A 94 7.52 -7.24 2.66
CA ALA A 94 6.61 -7.66 3.72
C ALA A 94 5.56 -6.57 3.97
N TRP A 95 6.00 -5.31 4.06
CA TRP A 95 5.11 -4.18 4.24
C TRP A 95 4.11 -4.06 3.08
N GLN A 96 4.58 -4.04 1.83
CA GLN A 96 3.74 -3.89 0.65
C GLN A 96 2.77 -5.05 0.47
N MET A 97 3.21 -6.30 0.70
CA MET A 97 2.33 -7.46 0.63
C MET A 97 1.21 -7.39 1.68
N MET A 98 1.52 -6.93 2.90
CA MET A 98 0.52 -6.81 3.97
C MET A 98 -0.43 -5.64 3.75
N ALA A 99 0.11 -4.45 3.43
CA ALA A 99 -0.63 -3.20 3.31
C ALA A 99 -1.46 -3.13 2.02
N SER A 100 -0.98 -3.72 0.93
CA SER A 100 -1.64 -3.61 -0.38
C SER A 100 -2.46 -4.85 -0.73
N VAL A 101 -2.01 -6.06 -0.41
CA VAL A 101 -2.64 -7.30 -0.94
C VAL A 101 -3.39 -8.08 0.12
N ALA A 102 -2.73 -8.42 1.23
CA ALA A 102 -3.24 -9.40 2.16
C ALA A 102 -4.37 -8.84 3.04
N ILE A 103 -4.11 -7.75 3.76
CA ILE A 103 -5.06 -7.24 4.75
C ILE A 103 -6.28 -6.59 4.07
N PRO A 104 -6.13 -5.67 3.11
CA PRO A 104 -7.30 -5.03 2.52
C PRO A 104 -8.12 -6.02 1.68
N GLY A 105 -7.48 -6.95 0.95
CA GLY A 105 -8.16 -8.02 0.23
C GLY A 105 -9.03 -8.90 1.14
N LEU A 106 -8.50 -9.31 2.30
CA LEU A 106 -9.27 -10.05 3.30
C LEU A 106 -10.44 -9.21 3.86
N VAL A 107 -10.20 -7.94 4.18
CA VAL A 107 -11.22 -7.04 4.73
C VAL A 107 -12.38 -6.86 3.75
N ILE A 108 -12.11 -6.57 2.48
CA ILE A 108 -13.15 -6.38 1.46
C ILE A 108 -13.94 -7.67 1.24
N ASN A 109 -13.28 -8.83 1.15
CA ASN A 109 -13.98 -10.11 1.04
C ASN A 109 -14.88 -10.38 2.27
N ARG A 110 -14.48 -9.96 3.47
CA ARG A 110 -15.34 -10.08 4.67
C ARG A 110 -16.51 -9.11 4.65
N ILE A 111 -16.32 -7.88 4.19
CA ILE A 111 -17.39 -6.88 4.04
C ILE A 111 -18.42 -7.36 3.01
N THR A 112 -17.99 -7.83 1.84
CA THR A 112 -18.93 -8.32 0.81
C THR A 112 -19.65 -9.59 1.26
N TRP A 113 -18.94 -10.52 1.92
CA TRP A 113 -19.54 -11.71 2.51
C TRP A 113 -20.56 -11.35 3.60
N ALA A 114 -20.23 -10.44 4.53
CA ALA A 114 -21.13 -10.03 5.60
C ALA A 114 -22.38 -9.34 5.04
N THR A 115 -22.20 -8.42 4.09
CA THR A 115 -23.29 -7.73 3.39
C THR A 115 -24.23 -8.73 2.72
N ARG A 116 -23.68 -9.72 2.01
CA ARG A 116 -24.48 -10.78 1.38
C ARG A 116 -25.20 -11.66 2.39
N SER A 117 -24.54 -12.02 3.49
CA SER A 117 -25.11 -12.83 4.57
C SER A 117 -26.27 -12.14 5.29
N LEU A 118 -26.26 -10.81 5.37
CA LEU A 118 -27.38 -10.02 5.91
C LEU A 118 -28.56 -9.92 4.92
N LEU A 119 -28.30 -10.03 3.61
CA LEU A 119 -29.29 -9.86 2.54
C LEU A 119 -29.90 -11.19 2.05
N THR A 120 -29.84 -12.27 2.83
CA THR A 120 -30.20 -13.64 2.41
C THR A 120 -31.60 -13.84 1.83
N ARG A 121 -32.57 -12.96 2.16
CA ARG A 121 -33.95 -13.00 1.64
C ARG A 121 -34.21 -12.04 0.48
N ALA A 122 -33.21 -11.32 0.01
CA ALA A 122 -33.36 -10.34 -1.05
C ALA A 122 -33.36 -11.01 -2.45
N PRO A 123 -33.92 -10.34 -3.48
CA PRO A 123 -33.84 -10.82 -4.86
C PRO A 123 -32.40 -11.02 -5.33
N VAL A 124 -32.20 -11.93 -6.29
CA VAL A 124 -30.87 -12.28 -6.84
C VAL A 124 -30.10 -11.06 -7.34
N ALA A 125 -30.79 -10.07 -7.91
CA ALA A 125 -30.16 -8.82 -8.34
C ALA A 125 -29.51 -8.08 -7.17
N VAL A 126 -30.24 -7.91 -6.06
CA VAL A 126 -29.77 -7.24 -4.84
C VAL A 126 -28.61 -8.01 -4.20
N LEU A 127 -28.71 -9.34 -4.14
CA LEU A 127 -27.66 -10.22 -3.63
C LEU A 127 -26.34 -10.16 -4.42
N LYS A 128 -26.39 -9.72 -5.68
CA LYS A 128 -25.22 -9.57 -6.55
C LYS A 128 -24.67 -8.15 -6.56
N THR A 129 -25.54 -7.13 -6.58
CA THR A 129 -25.10 -5.74 -6.75
C THR A 129 -24.76 -5.05 -5.43
N VAL A 130 -25.54 -5.25 -4.37
CA VAL A 130 -25.36 -4.53 -3.10
C VAL A 130 -24.04 -4.89 -2.42
N PRO A 131 -23.63 -6.18 -2.30
CA PRO A 131 -22.32 -6.51 -1.74
C PRO A 131 -21.15 -5.87 -2.50
N THR A 132 -21.25 -5.78 -3.84
CA THR A 132 -20.22 -5.12 -4.67
C THR A 132 -20.17 -3.62 -4.41
N LEU A 133 -21.32 -2.94 -4.40
CA LEU A 133 -21.37 -1.50 -4.13
C LEU A 133 -20.83 -1.16 -2.73
N VAL A 134 -21.22 -1.94 -1.72
CA VAL A 134 -20.72 -1.75 -0.35
C VAL A 134 -19.22 -2.02 -0.25
N GLY A 135 -18.73 -3.08 -0.92
CA GLY A 135 -17.30 -3.37 -1.01
C GLY A 135 -16.51 -2.21 -1.61
N LEU A 136 -16.93 -1.70 -2.77
CA LEU A 136 -16.27 -0.58 -3.45
C LEU A 136 -16.30 0.72 -2.62
N ALA A 137 -17.44 1.03 -2.00
CA ALA A 137 -17.58 2.20 -1.14
C ALA A 137 -16.71 2.13 0.13
N SER A 138 -16.33 0.91 0.56
CA SER A 138 -15.50 0.71 1.74
C SER A 138 -14.00 0.92 1.47
N ILE A 139 -13.55 0.84 0.22
CA ILE A 139 -12.11 0.93 -0.14
C ILE A 139 -11.45 2.22 0.38
N PRO A 140 -12.00 3.44 0.18
CA PRO A 140 -11.38 4.68 0.67
C PRO A 140 -11.27 4.74 2.20
N LEU A 141 -12.15 4.03 2.91
CA LEU A 141 -12.22 4.07 4.37
C LEU A 141 -11.20 3.14 5.04
N ILE A 142 -10.77 2.08 4.35
CA ILE A 142 -9.93 1.04 4.95
C ILE A 142 -8.42 1.29 4.75
N ILE A 143 -8.02 2.07 3.75
CA ILE A 143 -6.60 2.23 3.35
C ILE A 143 -5.75 2.79 4.51
N HIS A 144 -6.07 3.98 5.01
CA HIS A 144 -5.24 4.63 6.04
C HIS A 144 -5.18 3.86 7.38
N PRO A 145 -6.28 3.29 7.90
CA PRO A 145 -6.20 2.45 9.09
C PRO A 145 -5.32 1.20 8.91
N ILE A 146 -5.36 0.58 7.73
CA ILE A 146 -4.56 -0.62 7.43
C ILE A 146 -3.08 -0.27 7.34
N ASP A 147 -2.71 0.80 6.63
CA ASP A 147 -1.31 1.22 6.51
C ASP A 147 -0.70 1.46 7.91
N ASN A 148 -1.40 2.20 8.77
CA ASN A 148 -0.98 2.44 10.15
C ASN A 148 -0.88 1.16 10.99
N LEU A 149 -1.76 0.18 10.76
CA LEU A 149 -1.70 -1.11 11.43
C LEU A 149 -0.48 -1.91 10.97
N VAL A 150 -0.23 -1.95 9.66
CA VAL A 150 0.91 -2.67 9.08
C VAL A 150 2.22 -2.08 9.58
N ASP A 151 2.34 -0.75 9.63
CA ASP A 151 3.50 -0.07 10.19
C ASP A 151 3.77 -0.50 11.63
N ARG A 152 2.75 -0.50 12.49
CA ARG A 152 2.90 -0.93 13.89
C ARG A 152 3.28 -2.41 14.01
N VAL A 153 2.70 -3.27 13.19
CA VAL A 153 3.03 -4.71 13.18
C VAL A 153 4.48 -4.92 12.76
N MET A 154 4.92 -4.25 11.70
CA MET A 154 6.28 -4.30 11.17
C MET A 154 7.30 -3.76 12.17
N ASP A 155 6.99 -2.65 12.83
CA ASP A 155 7.83 -2.06 13.90
C ASP A 155 7.96 -3.00 15.11
N ALA A 156 6.88 -3.69 15.48
CA ALA A 156 6.88 -4.63 16.59
C ALA A 156 7.56 -5.98 16.28
N THR A 157 7.66 -6.34 15.00
CA THR A 157 8.12 -7.68 14.56
C THR A 157 9.43 -7.58 13.76
N TYR A 158 9.34 -7.41 12.44
CA TYR A 158 10.47 -7.48 11.50
C TYR A 158 11.57 -6.48 11.86
N ARG A 159 11.20 -5.20 12.07
CA ARG A 159 12.17 -4.14 12.34
C ARG A 159 12.81 -4.25 13.71
N LYS A 160 12.17 -4.94 14.66
CA LYS A 160 12.72 -5.24 15.98
C LYS A 160 13.73 -6.39 15.97
N VAL A 161 13.59 -7.33 15.05
CA VAL A 161 14.46 -8.51 14.93
C VAL A 161 15.70 -8.21 14.08
N VAL A 162 15.56 -7.31 13.10
CA VAL A 162 16.57 -7.09 12.07
C VAL A 162 17.42 -5.84 12.31
N ARG A 163 16.97 -4.90 13.16
CA ARG A 163 17.78 -3.81 13.72
C ARG A 163 18.41 -4.22 15.03
#